data_AF-A0A292YVC3-F1
#
_entry.id   AF-A0A292YVC3-F1
#
_cell.length_a   1.000
_cell.length_b   1.000
_cell.length_c   1.000
_cell.angle_alpha   90.00
_cell.angle_beta   90.00
_cell.angle_gamma   90.00
#
_symmetry.space_group_name_H-M   'P 1'
#
loop_
_entity.id
_entity.type
_entity.pdbx_description
1 polymer ?
#
loop_
_entity_poly.entity_id
_entity_poly.type
_entity_poly.pdbx_seq_one_letter_code
_entity_poly.pdbx_strand_id
1 'polypeptide(L)' 'MNSGYSVRRTIAAPPEQVWVLLADGSRSPEWNPSVLSLDATFTPGERIRVAAILTRTIPGMTESSGQYADGLRAAAARAG' A
#
# COMPACT_ATOMS: atom_id res chain seq x y z
N MET A 1 -7.19 -16.13 11.25
CA MET A 1 -5.80 -15.79 11.62
C MET A 1 -5.71 -14.29 11.78
N ASN A 2 -5.28 -13.81 12.95
CA ASN A 2 -5.10 -12.38 13.21
C ASN A 2 -3.65 -12.01 12.88
N SER A 3 -3.35 -11.73 11.62
CA SER A 3 -1.99 -11.36 11.19
C SER A 3 -1.74 -9.90 11.52
N GLY A 4 -1.12 -9.63 12.67
CA GLY A 4 -0.63 -8.30 13.01
C GLY A 4 0.69 -8.00 12.28
N TYR A 5 0.82 -6.79 11.75
CA TYR A 5 2.07 -6.28 11.17
C TYR A 5 2.52 -5.05 11.96
N SER A 6 3.80 -4.96 12.33
CA SER A 6 4.35 -3.85 13.10
C SER A 6 5.72 -3.44 12.57
N VAL A 7 5.96 -2.14 12.48
CA VAL A 7 7.22 -1.53 12.04
C VAL A 7 7.55 -0.38 12.98
N ARG A 8 8.84 -0.21 13.29
CA ARG A 8 9.35 0.92 14.06
C ARG A 8 10.53 1.57 13.33
N ARG A 9 10.58 2.90 13.35
CA ARG A 9 11.71 3.67 12.84
C ARG A 9 11.91 4.94 13.67
N THR A 10 13.17 5.32 13.86
CA THR A 10 13.52 6.62 14.46
C THR A 10 13.54 7.68 13.39
N ILE A 11 12.83 8.78 13.60
CA ILE A 11 12.81 9.96 12.73
C ILE A 11 13.45 11.10 13.53
N ALA A 12 14.47 11.74 12.97
CA ALA A 12 15.13 12.90 13.57
C ALA A 12 14.31 14.17 13.32
N ALA A 13 13.09 14.21 13.87
CA ALA A 13 12.20 15.36 13.79
C ALA A 13 11.32 15.42 15.06
N PRO A 14 10.87 16.62 15.46
CA PRO A 14 9.89 16.74 16.53
C PRO A 14 8.57 16.02 16.19
N PRO A 15 7.90 15.37 17.16
CA PRO A 15 6.65 14.65 16.93
C PRO A 15 5.56 15.49 16.27
N GLU A 16 5.45 16.77 16.64
CA GLU A 16 4.48 17.71 16.09
C GLU A 16 4.70 17.95 14.59
N GLN A 17 5.95 17.99 14.14
CA GLN A 17 6.28 18.15 12.73
C GLN A 17 5.90 16.90 11.93
N VAL A 18 6.14 15.71 12.51
CA VAL A 18 5.71 14.44 11.91
C VAL A 18 4.20 14.37 11.83
N TRP A 19 3.50 14.77 12.89
CA TRP A 19 2.04 14.79 12.92
C TRP A 19 1.44 15.72 11.86
N VAL A 20 1.96 16.95 11.73
CA VAL A 20 1.51 17.90 10.71
C VAL A 20 1.68 17.31 9.30
N LEU A 21 2.81 16.67 9.02
CA LEU A 21 3.05 16.03 7.72
C LEU A 21 2.07 14.87 7.44
N LEU A 22 1.78 14.05 8.45
CA LEU A 22 0.87 12.90 8.33
C LEU A 22 -0.60 13.32 8.22
N ALA A 23 -0.98 14.37 8.92
CA ALA A 23 -2.35 14.88 8.99
C ALA A 23 -2.69 15.84 7.83
N ASP A 24 -1.70 16.35 7.10
CA ASP A 24 -1.93 17.15 5.90
C ASP A 24 -2.18 16.24 4.69
N GLY A 25 -3.45 15.88 4.51
CA GLY A 25 -3.87 15.02 3.41
C GLY A 25 -3.61 15.60 2.03
N SER A 26 -3.63 16.94 1.89
CA SER A 26 -3.40 17.61 0.61
C SER A 26 -1.96 17.43 0.11
N ARG A 27 -1.01 17.26 1.04
CA ARG A 27 0.42 17.07 0.76
C ARG A 27 0.87 15.63 0.79
N SER A 28 -0.05 14.69 1.00
CA SER A 28 0.25 13.26 1.04
C SER A 28 0.97 12.71 -0.20
N PRO A 29 0.68 13.15 -1.45
CA PRO A 29 1.40 12.65 -2.63
C PRO A 29 2.88 13.06 -2.69
N GLU A 30 3.28 14.15 -2.00
CA GLU A 30 4.67 14.64 -2.00
C GLU A 30 5.61 13.68 -1.27
N TRP A 31 5.14 13.07 -0.17
CA TRP A 31 5.95 12.20 0.68
C TRP A 31 5.54 10.71 0.59
N ASN A 32 4.32 10.42 0.15
CA ASN A 32 3.80 9.07 -0.07
C ASN A 32 3.28 8.92 -1.51
N PRO A 33 4.13 8.50 -2.47
CA PRO A 33 3.74 8.41 -3.87
C PRO A 33 2.70 7.31 -4.17
N SER A 34 2.38 6.46 -3.19
CA SER A 34 1.28 5.50 -3.31
C SER A 34 -0.09 6.14 -3.09
N VAL A 35 -0.15 7.33 -2.48
CA VAL A 35 -1.40 8.09 -2.28
C VAL A 35 -1.55 9.09 -3.43
N LEU A 36 -2.66 8.96 -4.16
CA LEU A 36 -3.01 9.83 -5.29
C LEU A 36 -3.84 11.04 -4.83
N SER A 37 -4.75 10.81 -3.88
CA SER A 37 -5.51 11.86 -3.22
C SER A 37 -5.99 11.40 -1.85
N LEU A 38 -6.12 12.34 -0.93
CA LEU A 38 -6.59 12.13 0.43
C LEU A 38 -7.51 13.28 0.82
N ASP A 39 -8.79 12.96 1.01
CA ASP A 39 -9.82 13.86 1.51
C ASP A 39 -10.18 13.42 2.93
N ALA A 40 -9.69 14.19 3.92
CA ALA A 40 -9.73 13.81 5.32
C ALA A 40 -9.71 15.03 6.24
N THR A 41 -10.54 14.96 7.28
CA THR A 41 -10.34 15.69 8.53
C THR A 41 -10.05 14.65 9.61
N PHE A 42 -8.85 14.68 10.20
CA PHE A 42 -8.43 13.70 11.21
C PHE A 42 -9.08 13.99 12.57
N THR A 43 -10.38 13.68 12.66
CA THR A 43 -11.19 13.77 13.89
C THR A 43 -11.72 12.38 14.25
N PRO A 44 -11.75 11.99 15.54
CA PRO A 44 -12.30 10.70 15.95
C PRO A 44 -13.74 10.50 15.46
N GLY A 45 -14.00 9.35 14.82
CA GLY A 45 -15.32 8.99 14.29
C GLY A 45 -15.61 9.47 12.87
N GLU A 46 -14.80 10.38 12.31
CA GLU A 46 -14.97 10.84 10.94
C GLU A 46 -14.44 9.84 9.91
N ARG A 47 -15.05 9.88 8.71
CA ARG A 47 -14.62 9.04 7.58
C ARG A 47 -13.55 9.74 6.77
N ILE A 48 -12.59 8.94 6.31
CA ILE A 48 -11.50 9.36 5.43
C ILE A 48 -11.73 8.74 4.04
N ARG A 49 -11.53 9.51 2.97
CA ARG A 49 -11.50 8.99 1.60
C ARG A 49 -10.08 9.06 1.05
N VAL A 50 -9.60 7.94 0.51
CA VAL A 50 -8.24 7.83 -0.04
C VAL A 50 -8.33 7.20 -1.43
N ALA A 51 -7.69 7.83 -2.42
CA ALA A 51 -7.32 7.17 -3.66
C ALA A 51 -5.85 6.77 -3.58
N ALA A 52 -5.56 5.48 -3.71
CA ALA A 52 -4.20 4.94 -3.57
C ALA A 52 -3.91 3.83 -4.59
N ILE A 53 -2.64 3.72 -4.97
CA ILE A 53 -2.11 2.60 -5.73
C ILE A 53 -1.83 1.47 -4.74
N LEU A 54 -2.76 0.51 -4.65
CA LEU A 54 -2.61 -0.67 -3.78
C LEU A 54 -1.77 -1.78 -4.41
N THR A 55 -1.61 -1.72 -5.73
CA THR A 55 -0.81 -2.66 -6.52
C THR A 55 -0.04 -1.86 -7.56
N ARG A 56 1.29 -1.99 -7.59
CA ARG A 56 1.97 -1.94 -8.90
C ARG A 56 1.58 -3.23 -9.63
N THR A 57 0.35 -3.29 -10.13
CA THR A 57 0.02 -4.29 -11.13
C THR A 57 0.83 -3.88 -12.36
N ILE A 58 1.84 -4.66 -12.70
CA ILE A 58 2.42 -4.61 -14.04
C ILE A 58 1.23 -4.82 -15.00
N PRO A 59 0.93 -3.88 -15.92
CA PRO A 59 -0.16 -4.07 -16.88
C PRO A 59 0.04 -5.42 -17.59
N GLY A 60 -0.94 -6.33 -17.47
CA GLY A 60 -0.88 -7.69 -18.02
C GLY A 60 -0.83 -8.84 -17.01
N MET A 61 -0.67 -8.58 -15.72
CA MET A 61 -0.73 -9.63 -14.69
C MET A 61 -2.18 -9.89 -14.25
N THR A 62 -2.99 -10.43 -15.16
CA THR A 62 -4.37 -10.90 -14.88
C THR A 62 -4.40 -12.26 -14.17
N GLU A 63 -3.26 -12.88 -13.97
CA GLU A 63 -3.15 -14.18 -13.31
C GLU A 63 -2.76 -13.99 -11.83
N SER A 64 -3.52 -14.63 -10.95
CA SER A 64 -3.14 -14.79 -9.55
C SER A 64 -1.85 -15.61 -9.43
N SER A 65 -1.10 -15.41 -8.34
CA SER A 65 0.13 -16.18 -8.07
C SER A 65 -0.09 -17.70 -8.08
N GLY A 66 -1.31 -18.16 -7.77
CA GLY A 66 -1.69 -19.58 -7.85
C GLY A 66 -1.73 -20.07 -9.30
N GLN A 67 -2.40 -19.33 -10.19
CA GLN A 67 -2.50 -19.66 -11.61
C GLN A 67 -1.13 -19.74 -12.29
N TYR A 68 -0.21 -18.84 -11.93
CA TYR A 68 1.16 -18.89 -12.42
C TYR A 68 1.92 -20.15 -11.96
N ALA A 69 1.81 -20.50 -10.66
CA ALA A 69 2.48 -21.69 -10.12
C ALA A 69 1.98 -22.99 -10.75
N ASP A 70 0.67 -23.08 -11.02
CA ASP A 70 0.06 -24.24 -11.68
C ASP A 70 0.50 -24.34 -13.14
N GLY A 71 0.61 -23.23 -13.86
CA GLY A 71 1.15 -23.18 -15.22
C GLY A 71 2.59 -23.69 -15.30
N LEU A 72 3.44 -23.33 -14.35
CA LEU A 72 4.84 -23.75 -14.28
C LEU A 72 4.98 -25.25 -14.03
N ARG A 73 4.18 -25.81 -13.13
CA ARG A 73 4.12 -27.27 -12.89
C ARG A 73 3.67 -28.03 -14.14
N ALA A 74 2.63 -27.54 -14.82
CA ALA A 74 2.13 -28.16 -16.04
C ALA A 74 3.14 -28.08 -17.20
N ALA A 75 3.93 -27.01 -17.29
CA ALA A 75 5.02 -26.91 -18.28
C ALA A 75 6.16 -27.89 -17.97
N ALA A 76 6.58 -28.00 -16.70
CA ALA A 76 7.61 -28.95 -16.28
C ALA A 76 7.20 -30.41 -16.53
N ALA A 77 5.93 -30.77 -16.27
CA ALA A 77 5.41 -32.12 -16.53
C ALA A 77 5.32 -32.49 -18.02
N ARG A 78 5.33 -31.50 -18.92
CA ARG A 78 5.33 -31.72 -20.38
C ARG A 78 6.73 -31.78 -20.98
N ALA A 79 7.75 -31.39 -20.20
CA ALA A 79 9.14 -31.36 -20.62
C ALA A 79 9.96 -32.57 -20.14
N GLY A 80 9.34 -33.50 -19.41
CA GLY A 80 9.88 -34.83 -19.07
C GLY A 80 9.12 -35.92 -19.80
#